data_AF-A0A5B6X472-F1
#
_entry.id   AF-A0A5B6X472-F1
#
_cell.length_a   1.000
_cell.length_b   1.000
_cell.length_c   1.000
_cell.angle_alpha   90.00
_cell.angle_beta   90.00
_cell.angle_gamma   90.00
#
_symmetry.space_group_name_H-M   'P 1'
#
loop_
_entity.id
_entity.type
_entity.pdbx_description
1 polymer ?
#
loop_
_entity_poly.entity_id
_entity_poly.type
_entity_poly.pdbx_seq_one_letter_code
_entity_poly.pdbx_strand_id
1 'polypeptide(L)'
;MYHDLKPMYWWSSIKREITNYVAKRLMQNIKSLQGLSLSTKNKDSIWVIVDKLTRFAYFIPVRIDYSLQKLAKLYISEIVRLHGVPLSIISDRDPRFTS
;
A
#
# COMPACT_ATOMS: atom_id res chain seq x y z
N MET A 1 -3.36 9.60 -9.13
CA MET A 1 -2.83 8.82 -7.99
C MET A 1 -3.69 7.61 -7.61
N TYR A 2 -5.02 7.60 -7.82
CA TYR A 2 -5.88 6.47 -7.38
C TYR A 2 -6.80 5.89 -8.46
N HIS A 3 -6.64 6.32 -9.72
CA HIS A 3 -7.53 5.90 -10.82
C HIS A 3 -7.47 4.38 -11.05
N ASP A 4 -6.34 3.76 -10.74
CA ASP A 4 -6.12 2.32 -10.89
C ASP A 4 -6.91 1.48 -9.88
N LEU A 5 -7.37 2.09 -8.77
CA LEU A 5 -8.18 1.42 -7.76
C LEU A 5 -9.68 1.44 -8.08
N LYS A 6 -10.13 2.39 -8.91
CA LYS A 6 -11.55 2.61 -9.24
C LYS A 6 -12.23 1.38 -9.88
N PRO A 7 -11.57 0.59 -10.75
CA PRO A 7 -12.17 -0.62 -11.30
C PRO A 7 -12.26 -1.79 -10.30
N MET A 8 -11.48 -1.74 -9.20
CA MET A 8 -11.29 -2.88 -8.30
C MET A 8 -12.11 -2.79 -7.02
N TYR A 9 -12.60 -1.59 -6.67
CA TYR A 9 -13.23 -1.33 -5.39
C TYR A 9 -14.32 -0.26 -5.46
N TRP A 10 -15.24 -0.30 -4.49
CA TRP A 10 -16.29 0.70 -4.38
C TRP A 10 -15.73 2.05 -3.90
N TRP A 11 -15.64 2.99 -4.85
CA TRP A 11 -14.87 4.22 -4.74
C TRP A 11 -15.27 5.11 -3.55
N SER A 12 -16.56 5.18 -3.19
CA SER A 12 -17.06 6.06 -2.12
C SER A 12 -16.47 5.72 -0.74
N SER A 13 -16.34 4.43 -0.40
CA SER A 13 -15.73 4.00 0.87
C SER A 13 -14.22 4.23 0.87
N ILE A 14 -13.54 3.86 -0.21
CA ILE A 14 -12.09 4.02 -0.34
C ILE A 14 -11.66 5.47 -0.37
N LYS A 15 -12.42 6.34 -1.03
CA LYS A 15 -12.09 7.75 -1.16
C LYS A 15 -11.95 8.38 0.23
N ARG A 16 -12.79 8.00 1.20
CA ARG A 16 -12.69 8.49 2.58
C ARG A 16 -11.42 8.00 3.27
N GLU A 17 -11.08 6.71 3.15
CA GLU A 17 -9.87 6.17 3.79
C GLU A 17 -8.57 6.72 3.18
N ILE A 18 -8.51 6.81 1.85
CA ILE A 18 -7.38 7.40 1.14
C ILE A 18 -7.26 8.89 1.47
N THR A 19 -8.37 9.63 1.45
CA THR A 19 -8.35 11.07 1.78
C THR A 19 -7.91 11.27 3.22
N ASN A 20 -8.39 10.46 4.17
CA ASN A 20 -7.92 10.51 5.56
C ASN A 20 -6.44 10.13 5.68
N TYR A 21 -5.95 9.15 4.93
CA TYR A 21 -4.54 8.76 4.95
C TYR A 21 -3.64 9.86 4.40
N VAL A 22 -3.99 10.42 3.23
CA VAL A 22 -3.21 11.44 2.52
C VAL A 22 -3.27 12.77 3.24
N ALA A 23 -4.45 13.18 3.74
CA ALA A 23 -4.62 14.41 4.51
C ALA A 23 -3.89 14.36 5.86
N LYS A 24 -3.79 13.18 6.48
CA LYS A 24 -3.18 13.02 7.81
C LYS A 24 -1.66 12.76 7.76
N ARG A 25 -1.07 12.50 6.58
CA ARG A 25 0.31 11.98 6.52
C ARG A 25 1.09 12.36 5.26
N LEU A 26 1.44 13.65 5.16
CA LEU A 26 2.50 14.14 4.24
C LEU A 26 3.93 13.82 4.72
N MET A 27 4.10 13.10 5.83
CA MET A 27 5.40 12.74 6.38
C MET A 27 5.37 11.30 6.89
N GLN A 28 5.88 10.39 6.07
CA GLN A 28 6.52 9.12 6.46
C GLN A 28 5.61 7.89 6.74
N ASN A 29 5.81 6.84 5.91
CA ASN A 29 5.85 5.39 6.21
C ASN A 29 4.82 4.49 5.51
N ILE A 30 5.25 3.25 5.25
CA ILE A 30 4.45 2.16 4.67
C ILE A 30 3.33 1.76 5.65
N LYS A 31 2.08 1.66 5.17
CA LYS A 31 0.91 1.25 5.98
C LYS A 31 -0.02 0.31 5.20
N SER A 32 -0.62 -0.66 5.88
CA SER A 32 -1.70 -1.50 5.35
C SER A 32 -3.08 -0.93 5.73
N LEU A 33 -3.96 -0.69 4.77
CA LEU A 33 -5.38 -0.36 4.99
C LEU A 33 -6.20 -1.66 4.96
N GLN A 34 -6.85 -2.01 6.08
CA GLN A 34 -7.63 -3.24 6.26
C GLN A 34 -9.14 -2.95 6.33
N GLY A 35 -9.98 -3.96 6.11
CA GLY A 35 -11.44 -3.85 6.29
C GLY A 35 -12.20 -3.39 5.05
N LEU A 36 -11.59 -3.52 3.87
CA LEU A 36 -12.22 -3.17 2.60
C LEU A 36 -13.21 -4.26 2.20
N SER A 37 -14.43 -3.86 1.81
CA SER A 37 -15.38 -4.77 1.16
C SER A 37 -14.68 -5.41 -0.04
N LEU A 38 -14.59 -6.74 -0.05
CA LEU A 38 -13.82 -7.54 -1.00
C LEU A 38 -13.86 -6.98 -2.41
N SER A 39 -12.67 -6.74 -2.98
CA SER A 39 -12.50 -6.45 -4.41
C SER A 39 -13.02 -7.62 -5.25
N THR A 40 -13.46 -7.33 -6.49
CA THR A 40 -13.81 -8.32 -7.52
C THR A 40 -12.72 -9.39 -7.79
N LYS A 41 -11.49 -9.20 -7.31
CA LYS A 41 -10.37 -10.15 -7.40
C LYS A 41 -9.87 -10.70 -6.04
N ASN A 42 -10.73 -10.77 -5.03
CA ASN A 42 -10.40 -11.29 -3.68
C ASN A 42 -9.26 -10.54 -2.97
N LYS A 43 -9.07 -9.25 -3.25
CA LYS A 43 -8.14 -8.38 -2.52
C LYS A 43 -8.90 -7.64 -1.42
N ASP A 44 -8.45 -7.75 -0.18
CA ASP A 44 -9.15 -7.25 1.03
C ASP A 44 -8.37 -6.14 1.75
N SER A 45 -7.19 -5.79 1.26
CA SER A 45 -6.31 -4.80 1.87
C SER A 45 -5.55 -4.01 0.81
N ILE A 46 -5.21 -2.76 1.12
CA ILE A 46 -4.36 -1.90 0.26
C ILE A 46 -3.06 -1.63 0.99
N TRP A 47 -1.95 -1.97 0.34
CA TRP A 47 -0.63 -1.62 0.80
C TRP A 47 -0.23 -0.27 0.23
N VAL A 48 0.04 0.70 1.11
CA VAL A 48 0.39 2.05 0.72
C VAL A 48 1.88 2.27 0.94
N ILE A 49 2.59 2.59 -0.13
CA ILE A 49 4.03 2.85 -0.11
C ILE A 49 4.25 4.29 -0.52
N VAL A 50 4.89 5.07 0.34
CA VAL A 50 5.14 6.49 0.10
C VAL A 50 6.63 6.67 -0.12
N ASP A 51 7.00 7.14 -1.30
CA ASP A 51 8.35 7.60 -1.58
C ASP A 51 8.45 9.08 -1.19
N LYS A 52 9.30 9.35 -0.19
CA LYS A 52 9.52 10.71 0.34
C LYS A 52 10.29 11.59 -0.64
N LEU A 53 11.14 11.00 -1.49
CA LEU A 53 11.98 11.75 -2.41
C LEU A 53 11.13 12.31 -3.55
N THR A 54 10.35 11.45 -4.17
CA THR A 54 9.50 11.81 -5.31
C THR A 54 8.13 12.35 -4.90
N ARG A 55 7.77 12.24 -3.62
CA ARG A 55 6.45 12.56 -3.06
C ARG A 55 5.31 11.75 -3.71
N PHE A 56 5.63 10.61 -4.33
CA PHE A 56 4.63 9.68 -4.85
C PHE A 56 4.14 8.73 -3.76
N ALA A 57 2.87 8.34 -3.89
CA ALA A 57 2.29 7.26 -3.12
C ALA A 57 1.75 6.18 -4.06
N TYR A 58 2.19 4.95 -3.82
CA TYR A 58 1.81 3.75 -4.54
C TYR A 58 0.77 3.00 -3.71
N PHE A 59 -0.32 2.61 -4.37
CA PHE A 59 -1.42 1.88 -3.74
C PHE A 59 -1.52 0.51 -4.37
N ILE A 60 -1.07 -0.52 -3.66
CA ILE A 60 -0.98 -1.88 -4.17
C ILE A 60 -2.07 -2.73 -3.51
N PRO A 61 -3.04 -3.28 -4.26
CA PRO A 61 -4.06 -4.15 -3.68
C PRO A 61 -3.45 -5.52 -3.31
N VAL A 62 -3.52 -5.85 -2.02
CA VAL A 62 -2.96 -7.07 -1.42
C VAL A 62 -4.05 -7.89 -0.73
N ARG A 63 -3.70 -9.09 -0.28
CA ARG A 63 -4.53 -9.86 0.66
C ARG A 63 -3.88 -9.86 2.03
N ILE A 64 -4.69 -9.85 3.08
CA ILE A 64 -4.20 -9.88 4.46
C ILE A 64 -3.40 -11.15 4.75
N ASP A 65 -3.74 -12.26 4.08
CA ASP A 65 -3.12 -13.58 4.21
C ASP A 65 -1.88 -13.79 3.32
N TYR A 66 -1.40 -12.76 2.61
CA TYR A 66 -0.17 -12.88 1.83
C TYR A 66 1.02 -13.15 2.75
N SER A 67 1.78 -14.19 2.41
CA SER A 67 3.05 -14.48 3.07
C SER A 67 4.06 -13.34 2.87
N LEU A 68 4.99 -13.20 3.80
CA LEU A 68 6.04 -12.19 3.72
C LEU A 68 6.87 -12.33 2.42
N GLN A 69 7.15 -13.56 1.98
CA GLN A 69 7.89 -13.80 0.73
C GLN A 69 7.11 -13.26 -0.49
N LYS A 70 5.78 -13.39 -0.48
CA LYS A 70 4.93 -12.86 -1.55
C LYS A 70 4.89 -11.33 -1.53
N LEU A 71 4.80 -10.74 -0.33
CA LEU A 71 4.88 -9.28 -0.15
C LEU A 71 6.24 -8.73 -0.60
N ALA A 72 7.34 -9.40 -0.26
CA ALA A 72 8.69 -9.02 -0.68
C ALA A 72 8.86 -9.07 -2.21
N LYS A 73 8.38 -10.14 -2.86
CA LYS A 73 8.39 -10.23 -4.33
C LYS A 73 7.60 -9.10 -4.98
N LEU A 74 6.43 -8.77 -4.43
CA LEU A 74 5.59 -7.68 -4.90
C LEU A 74 6.26 -6.31 -4.70
N TYR A 75 6.91 -6.11 -3.56
CA TYR A 75 7.70 -4.89 -3.31
C TYR A 75 8.81 -4.71 -4.33
N ILE A 76 9.54 -5.78 -4.64
CA ILE A 76 10.61 -5.74 -5.62
C ILE A 76 10.05 -5.45 -7.02
N SER A 77 8.97 -6.11 -7.43
CA SER A 77 8.40 -5.95 -8.77
C SER A 77 7.78 -4.58 -8.98
N GLU A 78 7.11 -4.02 -7.97
CA GLU A 78 6.37 -2.76 -8.13
C GLU A 78 7.23 -1.54 -7.79
N ILE A 79 8.07 -1.61 -6.74
CA ILE A 79 8.78 -0.45 -6.21
C ILE A 79 10.25 -0.47 -6.60
N VAL A 80 10.98 -1.54 -6.26
CA VAL A 80 12.43 -1.60 -6.50
C VAL A 80 12.75 -1.54 -7.99
N ARG A 81 11.93 -2.17 -8.83
CA ARG A 81 12.05 -2.09 -10.29
C ARG A 81 11.99 -0.64 -10.81
N LEU A 82 11.18 0.22 -10.19
CA LEU A 82 10.95 1.60 -10.65
C LEU A 82 11.91 2.61 -10.01
N HIS A 83 12.30 2.40 -8.76
CA HIS A 83 13.03 3.39 -7.95
C HIS A 83 14.40 2.92 -7.45
N GLY A 84 14.77 1.67 -7.74
CA GLY A 84 15.94 1.04 -7.15
C GLY A 84 15.71 0.62 -5.70
N VAL A 85 16.78 0.15 -5.06
CA VAL A 85 16.73 -0.32 -3.67
C VAL A 85 16.69 0.89 -2.74
N PRO A 86 15.70 1.01 -1.84
CA PRO A 86 15.66 2.11 -0.89
C PRO A 86 16.82 2.03 0.10
N LEU A 87 17.34 3.19 0.52
CA LEU A 87 18.33 3.25 1.60
C LEU A 87 17.75 2.85 2.97
N SER A 88 16.45 3.10 3.18
CA SER A 88 15.77 2.73 4.41
C SER A 88 14.28 2.52 4.16
N ILE A 89 13.69 1.57 4.89
CA ILE A 89 12.25 1.35 4.91
C ILE A 89 11.78 1.58 6.35
N ILE A 90 10.71 2.34 6.50
CA ILE A 90 10.05 2.51 7.78
C ILE A 90 8.62 2.00 7.63
N SER A 91 8.27 1.00 8.42
CA SER A 91 6.95 0.36 8.49
C SER A 91 6.18 0.84 9.71
N ASP A 92 4.89 0.52 9.75
CA ASP A 92 3.96 0.78 10.85
C ASP A 92 4.05 -0.23 12.01
N ARG A 93 5.19 -0.94 12.13
CA ARG A 93 5.44 -2.02 13.11
C ARG A 93 4.48 -3.21 12.98
N ASP A 94 3.95 -3.45 11.78
CA ASP A 94 3.28 -4.71 11.49
C ASP A 94 4.21 -5.89 11.85
N PRO A 95 3.72 -6.89 12.61
CA PRO A 95 4.53 -8.05 13.01
C PRO A 95 5.21 -8.77 11.83
N ARG A 96 4.64 -8.67 10.64
CA ARG A 96 5.21 -9.24 9.41
C ARG A 96 6.52 -8.56 8.98
N PHE A 97 6.79 -7.36 9.49
CA PHE A 97 8.01 -6.59 9.24
C PHE A 97 8.88 -6.44 10.49
N THR A 98 8.59 -7.19 11.56
CA THR A 98 9.42 -7.24 12.77
C THR A 98 10.01 -8.64 12.93
N SER A 99 11.28 -8.70 13.31
CA SER A 99 12.01 -9.94 13.63
C SER A 99 11.64 -10.48 15.00
#